data_AF-A0A950N6I0-F1
#
_entry.id   AF-A0A950N6I0-F1
#
_cell.length_a   1.000
_cell.length_b   1.000
_cell.length_c   1.000
_cell.angle_alpha   90.00
_cell.angle_beta   90.00
_cell.angle_gamma   90.00
#
_symmetry.space_group_name_H-M   'P 1'
#
loop_
_entity.id
_entity.type
_entity.pdbx_description
1 polymer ?
#
loop_
_entity_poly.entity_id
_entity_poly.type
_entity_poly.pdbx_seq_one_letter_code
_entity_poly.pdbx_strand_id
1 'polypeptide(L)'
;MNSAILTARDGATIEIPAGTFTWTGQLKISKFIHLKGASRETTRINNENRSSDALLVFEAPGGNTEISDCEFISMPSNVYVFSLKTLPAENQKGKPILLHDCSFRTGYRYAIEWDTNGGVIWNCYFVGDSGGLHGISFVPRSLERSWNSPSTMGKDDRTGTANTYVEDCTFKNAQIACTNFDDNSRVVMRHCTFDNAALGSHGQETSLGGARHWEIYDNKFIYTASGPGYPLNLQSWFLARGGTGVITGNDFPAIPWKTGLQFAVFSINRRGQIPCQTRYPAARQIGQSWKGAGGYSYPSVPRDGSGYYTDPVYLWNNTGEGASKISLDQYTPDECGNGQKVEDYVKENRDYVLGPKPGWERYPYPHPLRTGLRRGVR
;
A
#
# COMPACT_ATOMS: atom_id res chain seq x y z
N MET A 1 -4.26 -29.09 -5.43
CA MET A 1 -3.71 -28.06 -4.52
C MET A 1 -4.41 -28.06 -3.16
N ASN A 2 -5.73 -27.86 -3.08
CA ASN A 2 -6.48 -27.85 -1.80
C ASN A 2 -6.15 -29.02 -0.86
N SER A 3 -6.15 -30.26 -1.35
CA SER A 3 -5.83 -31.43 -0.52
C SER A 3 -4.42 -31.38 0.08
N ALA A 4 -3.43 -30.86 -0.67
CA ALA A 4 -2.06 -30.72 -0.18
C ALA A 4 -1.96 -29.65 0.93
N ILE A 5 -2.67 -28.52 0.78
CA ILE A 5 -2.74 -27.47 1.80
C ILE A 5 -3.41 -28.00 3.08
N LEU A 6 -4.50 -28.75 2.95
CA LEU A 6 -5.24 -29.29 4.08
C LEU A 6 -4.42 -30.31 4.88
N THR A 7 -3.64 -31.17 4.22
CA THR A 7 -2.84 -32.22 4.88
C THR A 7 -1.44 -31.76 5.28
N ALA A 8 -0.97 -30.60 4.81
CA ALA A 8 0.31 -30.04 5.21
C ALA A 8 0.38 -29.78 6.72
N ARG A 9 1.53 -30.11 7.30
CA ARG A 9 1.92 -29.71 8.67
C ARG A 9 2.48 -28.29 8.68
N ASP A 10 2.48 -27.65 9.84
CA ASP A 10 3.16 -26.36 10.00
C ASP A 10 4.65 -26.47 9.61
N GLY A 11 5.17 -25.45 8.94
CA GLY A 11 6.50 -25.38 8.33
C GLY A 11 6.66 -26.18 7.04
N ALA A 12 5.63 -26.86 6.53
CA ALA A 12 5.74 -27.61 5.28
C ALA A 12 5.90 -26.68 4.07
N THR A 13 6.72 -27.11 3.11
CA THR A 13 6.75 -26.52 1.76
C THR A 13 5.85 -27.34 0.85
N ILE A 14 4.96 -26.65 0.13
CA ILE A 14 4.13 -27.22 -0.92
C ILE A 14 4.64 -26.65 -2.24
N GLU A 15 5.26 -27.53 -3.03
CA GLU A 15 5.81 -27.16 -4.33
C GLU A 15 4.75 -27.24 -5.44
N ILE A 16 4.66 -26.19 -6.24
CA ILE A 16 3.89 -26.17 -7.48
C ILE A 16 4.90 -26.39 -8.63
N PRO A 17 4.79 -27.48 -9.40
CA PRO A 17 5.75 -27.74 -10.46
C PRO A 17 5.68 -26.66 -11.56
N ALA A 18 6.67 -26.65 -12.44
CA ALA A 18 6.61 -25.84 -13.65
C ALA A 18 5.37 -26.23 -14.49
N GLY A 19 4.67 -25.24 -15.02
CA GLY A 19 3.45 -25.43 -15.79
C GLY A 19 2.47 -24.27 -15.64
N THR A 20 1.35 -24.38 -16.35
CA THR A 20 0.23 -23.45 -16.26
C THR A 20 -0.93 -24.14 -15.56
N PHE A 21 -1.42 -23.53 -14.48
CA PHE A 21 -2.50 -24.04 -13.66
C PHE A 21 -3.65 -23.05 -13.68
N THR A 22 -4.85 -23.52 -14.01
CA THR A 22 -6.06 -22.72 -13.90
C THR A 22 -6.72 -23.00 -12.55
N TRP A 23 -6.94 -21.95 -11.77
CA TRP A 23 -7.69 -22.03 -10.50
C TRP A 23 -9.07 -21.42 -10.71
N THR A 24 -10.10 -22.24 -10.55
CA THR A 24 -11.52 -21.86 -10.67
C THR A 24 -12.20 -21.63 -9.33
N GLY A 25 -11.47 -21.81 -8.21
CA GLY A 25 -11.97 -21.60 -6.86
C GLY A 25 -10.88 -21.07 -5.94
N GLN A 26 -11.29 -20.55 -4.79
CA GLN A 26 -10.39 -19.97 -3.80
C GLN A 26 -9.59 -21.06 -3.07
N LEU A 27 -8.28 -20.87 -2.99
CA LEU A 27 -7.40 -21.62 -2.09
C LEU A 27 -7.26 -20.85 -0.76
N LYS A 28 -7.61 -21.47 0.36
CA LYS A 28 -7.46 -20.89 1.70
C LYS A 28 -6.22 -21.47 2.40
N ILE A 29 -5.30 -20.60 2.83
CA ILE A 29 -4.13 -20.95 3.65
C ILE A 29 -4.27 -20.30 5.02
N SER A 30 -4.44 -21.11 6.07
CA SER A 30 -4.50 -20.65 7.46
C SER A 30 -3.43 -21.26 8.37
N LYS A 31 -2.51 -22.03 7.79
CA LYS A 31 -1.38 -22.69 8.47
C LYS A 31 -0.09 -21.98 8.12
N PHE A 32 0.91 -22.15 8.98
CA PHE A 32 2.28 -21.72 8.65
C PHE A 32 2.84 -22.69 7.61
N ILE A 33 2.75 -22.35 6.32
CA ILE A 33 3.31 -23.15 5.22
C ILE A 33 4.02 -22.25 4.21
N HIS A 34 4.85 -22.86 3.37
CA HIS A 34 5.49 -22.21 2.23
C HIS A 34 4.84 -22.73 0.95
N LEU A 35 4.04 -21.91 0.25
CA LEU A 35 3.53 -22.24 -1.07
C LEU A 35 4.50 -21.70 -2.11
N LYS A 36 5.16 -22.59 -2.83
CA LYS A 36 6.30 -22.24 -3.66
C LYS A 36 6.16 -22.79 -5.07
N GLY A 37 6.23 -21.93 -6.08
CA GLY A 37 6.33 -22.39 -7.47
C GLY A 37 7.75 -22.83 -7.83
N ALA A 38 7.91 -23.43 -9.01
CA ALA A 38 9.24 -23.81 -9.50
C ALA A 38 10.10 -22.58 -9.83
N SER A 39 9.47 -21.54 -10.39
CA SER A 39 10.00 -20.19 -10.58
C SER A 39 8.87 -19.28 -11.06
N ARG A 40 9.01 -17.96 -10.89
CA ARG A 40 8.05 -16.99 -11.44
C ARG A 40 7.94 -17.05 -12.97
N GLU A 41 8.97 -17.51 -13.68
CA GLU A 41 8.95 -17.60 -15.14
C GLU A 41 8.27 -18.89 -15.65
N THR A 42 8.21 -19.94 -14.81
CA THR A 42 7.77 -21.27 -15.25
C THR A 42 6.51 -21.79 -14.57
N THR A 43 6.11 -21.23 -13.43
CA THR A 43 4.88 -21.60 -12.72
C THR A 43 3.85 -20.49 -12.87
N ARG A 44 2.87 -20.70 -13.74
CA ARG A 44 1.79 -19.75 -14.03
C ARG A 44 0.49 -20.19 -13.40
N ILE A 45 -0.16 -19.27 -12.70
CA ILE A 45 -1.47 -19.46 -12.09
C ILE A 45 -2.45 -18.51 -12.77
N ASN A 46 -3.32 -19.08 -13.60
CA ASN A 46 -4.44 -18.35 -14.18
C ASN A 46 -5.57 -18.31 -13.16
N ASN A 47 -5.86 -17.13 -12.64
CA ASN A 47 -7.02 -16.92 -11.79
C ASN A 47 -8.28 -16.78 -12.65
N GLU A 48 -9.03 -17.88 -12.77
CA GLU A 48 -10.33 -17.91 -13.43
C GLU A 48 -11.49 -17.91 -12.41
N ASN A 49 -11.19 -17.71 -11.13
CA ASN A 49 -12.20 -17.52 -10.10
C ASN A 49 -12.84 -16.13 -10.26
N ARG A 50 -14.11 -16.07 -10.66
CA ARG A 50 -14.82 -14.79 -10.89
C ARG A 50 -15.65 -14.32 -9.71
N SER A 51 -15.73 -15.11 -8.65
CA SER A 51 -16.60 -14.86 -7.50
C SER A 51 -15.86 -14.67 -6.19
N SER A 52 -14.55 -14.96 -6.14
CA SER A 52 -13.71 -14.82 -4.96
C SER A 52 -12.23 -14.75 -5.34
N ASP A 53 -11.38 -14.38 -4.38
CA ASP A 53 -9.92 -14.31 -4.56
C ASP A 53 -9.33 -15.66 -4.95
N ALA A 54 -8.23 -15.66 -5.72
CA ALA A 54 -7.53 -16.90 -6.07
C ALA A 54 -6.94 -17.56 -4.82
N LEU A 55 -6.25 -16.74 -4.01
CA LEU A 55 -5.59 -17.15 -2.78
C LEU A 55 -6.04 -16.27 -1.62
N LEU A 56 -6.50 -16.89 -0.54
CA LEU A 56 -6.81 -16.25 0.72
C LEU A 56 -5.85 -16.74 1.80
N VAL A 57 -4.96 -15.86 2.27
CA VAL A 57 -3.89 -16.19 3.21
C VAL A 57 -4.14 -15.51 4.55
N PHE A 58 -4.15 -16.30 5.61
CA PHE A 58 -4.24 -15.79 6.98
C PHE A 58 -2.86 -15.79 7.62
N GLU A 59 -2.59 -14.79 8.44
CA GLU A 59 -1.45 -14.86 9.35
C GLU A 59 -1.58 -16.09 10.25
N ALA A 60 -0.51 -16.87 10.37
CA ALA A 60 -0.50 -18.11 11.15
C ALA A 60 0.29 -17.91 12.44
N PRO A 61 -0.16 -18.47 13.58
CA PRO A 61 0.57 -18.37 14.84
C PRO A 61 1.88 -19.18 14.85
N GLY A 62 1.95 -20.24 14.05
CA GLY A 62 3.09 -21.17 14.00
C GLY A 62 4.36 -20.63 13.34
N GLY A 63 4.25 -19.53 12.57
CA GLY A 63 5.36 -18.97 11.81
C GLY A 63 4.87 -18.11 10.64
N ASN A 64 5.82 -17.52 9.92
CA ASN A 64 5.53 -16.67 8.77
C ASN A 64 5.09 -17.49 7.56
N THR A 65 3.80 -17.46 7.19
CA THR A 65 3.32 -18.06 5.94
C THR A 65 4.00 -17.36 4.75
N GLU A 66 4.50 -18.15 3.80
CA GLU A 66 5.28 -17.66 2.66
C GLU A 66 4.65 -18.07 1.33
N ILE A 67 4.55 -17.12 0.40
CA ILE A 67 4.15 -17.35 -1.00
C ILE A 67 5.29 -16.89 -1.90
N SER A 68 5.79 -17.78 -2.76
CA SER A 68 6.94 -17.47 -3.60
C SER A 68 6.97 -18.17 -4.96
N ASP A 69 7.81 -17.64 -5.86
CA ASP A 69 8.21 -18.27 -7.12
C ASP A 69 7.05 -18.57 -8.09
N CYS A 70 6.05 -17.69 -8.19
CA CYS A 70 4.88 -17.86 -9.06
C CYS A 70 4.56 -16.61 -9.91
N GLU A 71 4.00 -16.80 -11.10
CA GLU A 71 3.31 -15.76 -11.87
C GLU A 71 1.80 -15.92 -11.72
N PHE A 72 1.12 -14.88 -11.25
CA PHE A 72 -0.33 -14.78 -11.19
C PHE A 72 -0.84 -13.94 -12.36
N ILE A 73 -1.74 -14.53 -13.13
CA ILE A 73 -2.41 -13.88 -14.25
C ILE A 73 -3.88 -13.77 -13.87
N SER A 74 -4.33 -12.55 -13.60
CA SER A 74 -5.74 -12.27 -13.33
C SER A 74 -6.46 -11.97 -14.63
N MET A 75 -7.55 -12.70 -14.87
CA MET A 75 -8.45 -12.38 -15.96
C MET A 75 -9.07 -10.99 -15.74
N PRO A 76 -9.32 -10.21 -16.80
CA PRO A 76 -10.13 -9.01 -16.71
C PRO A 76 -11.48 -9.36 -16.10
N SER A 77 -11.74 -8.86 -14.90
CA SER A 77 -12.97 -9.11 -14.17
C SER A 77 -13.50 -7.77 -13.67
N ASN A 78 -14.80 -7.56 -13.84
CA ASN A 78 -15.53 -6.43 -13.24
C ASN A 78 -15.80 -6.63 -11.73
N VAL A 79 -15.45 -7.81 -11.19
CA VAL A 79 -15.60 -8.18 -9.77
C VAL A 79 -14.30 -7.90 -9.01
N TYR A 80 -14.40 -7.46 -7.76
CA TYR A 80 -13.24 -7.26 -6.86
C TYR A 80 -12.70 -8.62 -6.46
N VAL A 81 -11.90 -9.20 -7.34
CA VAL A 81 -11.20 -10.45 -7.13
C VAL A 81 -9.71 -10.16 -7.16
N PHE A 82 -9.01 -10.56 -6.10
CA PHE A 82 -7.58 -10.44 -5.99
C PHE A 82 -6.90 -11.76 -6.33
N SER A 83 -5.68 -11.70 -6.89
CA SER A 83 -4.83 -12.88 -6.99
C SER A 83 -4.46 -13.40 -5.59
N LEU A 84 -4.28 -12.47 -4.65
CA LEU A 84 -3.95 -12.76 -3.26
C LEU A 84 -4.65 -11.76 -2.35
N LYS A 85 -5.36 -12.28 -1.35
CA LYS A 85 -5.88 -11.51 -0.22
C LYS A 85 -5.25 -11.99 1.07
N THR A 86 -4.70 -11.09 1.88
CA THR A 86 -4.26 -11.41 3.23
C THR A 86 -5.30 -11.01 4.26
N LEU A 87 -5.39 -11.75 5.36
CA LEU A 87 -6.20 -11.41 6.52
C LEU A 87 -5.36 -11.59 7.80
N PRO A 88 -5.64 -10.82 8.86
CA PRO A 88 -5.02 -11.10 10.14
C PRO A 88 -5.47 -12.47 10.65
N ALA A 89 -4.74 -13.03 11.61
CA ALA A 89 -5.19 -14.25 12.25
C ALA A 89 -6.60 -14.08 12.83
N GLU A 90 -7.47 -15.09 12.64
CA GLU A 90 -8.85 -15.09 13.15
C GLU A 90 -8.92 -14.83 14.69
N ASN A 91 -7.80 -15.00 15.41
CA ASN A 91 -7.65 -14.74 16.85
C ASN A 91 -6.48 -13.78 17.22
N GLN A 92 -6.03 -12.91 16.29
CA GLN A 92 -5.03 -11.84 16.50
C GLN A 92 -3.65 -12.25 17.06
N LYS A 93 -3.17 -13.48 16.80
CA LYS A 93 -1.83 -13.94 17.21
C LYS A 93 -0.95 -14.42 16.04
N GLY A 94 -1.29 -13.97 14.84
CA GLY A 94 -0.59 -14.36 13.63
C GLY A 94 0.82 -13.79 13.53
N LYS A 95 1.69 -14.48 12.80
CA LYS A 95 2.97 -13.95 12.35
C LYS A 95 2.79 -13.33 10.96
N PRO A 96 3.58 -12.31 10.62
CA PRO A 96 3.49 -11.64 9.34
C PRO A 96 3.56 -12.58 8.13
N ILE A 97 2.86 -12.25 7.06
CA ILE A 97 2.93 -12.98 5.79
C ILE A 97 4.13 -12.47 4.97
N LEU A 98 4.80 -13.39 4.28
CA LEU A 98 5.91 -13.11 3.38
C LEU A 98 5.49 -13.42 1.94
N LEU A 99 5.73 -12.48 1.02
CA LEU A 99 5.43 -12.64 -0.39
C LEU A 99 6.62 -12.21 -1.22
N HIS A 100 7.18 -13.09 -2.04
CA HIS A 100 8.36 -12.72 -2.80
C HIS A 100 8.58 -13.50 -4.06
N ASP A 101 9.49 -13.00 -4.91
CA ASP A 101 9.87 -13.65 -6.16
C ASP A 101 8.62 -14.00 -7.00
N CYS A 102 7.57 -13.18 -6.94
CA CYS A 102 6.32 -13.39 -7.64
C CYS A 102 6.13 -12.35 -8.75
N SER A 103 5.30 -12.67 -9.74
CA SER A 103 4.83 -11.65 -10.69
C SER A 103 3.31 -11.65 -10.77
N PHE A 104 2.74 -10.47 -11.04
CA PHE A 104 1.31 -10.22 -11.09
C PHE A 104 1.00 -9.43 -12.35
N ARG A 105 0.16 -10.02 -13.21
CA ARG A 105 -0.41 -9.35 -14.39
C ARG A 105 -1.90 -9.21 -14.21
N THR A 106 -2.39 -7.98 -14.33
CA THR A 106 -3.80 -7.67 -14.15
C THR A 106 -4.25 -6.61 -15.14
N GLY A 107 -5.37 -6.88 -15.83
CA GLY A 107 -5.91 -6.03 -16.88
C GLY A 107 -6.59 -4.75 -16.37
N TYR A 108 -7.10 -4.76 -15.13
CA TYR A 108 -7.76 -3.62 -14.48
C TYR A 108 -7.99 -3.94 -12.98
N ARG A 109 -7.47 -3.10 -12.06
CA ARG A 109 -7.50 -3.20 -10.57
C ARG A 109 -6.23 -3.77 -9.92
N TYR A 110 -6.11 -3.56 -8.62
CA TYR A 110 -5.06 -4.11 -7.76
C TYR A 110 -5.02 -5.64 -7.85
N ALA A 111 -3.82 -6.21 -7.93
CA ALA A 111 -3.61 -7.65 -7.95
C ALA A 111 -3.73 -8.26 -6.55
N ILE A 112 -3.42 -7.48 -5.51
CA ILE A 112 -3.36 -7.93 -4.12
C ILE A 112 -4.24 -7.04 -3.26
N GLU A 113 -4.96 -7.64 -2.31
CA GLU A 113 -5.52 -6.95 -1.16
C GLU A 113 -4.78 -7.37 0.10
N TRP A 114 -4.07 -6.43 0.71
CA TRP A 114 -3.32 -6.62 1.95
C TRP A 114 -4.14 -6.07 3.14
N ASP A 115 -4.99 -6.90 3.73
CA ASP A 115 -5.91 -6.53 4.83
C ASP A 115 -5.26 -6.77 6.22
N THR A 116 -3.97 -6.51 6.35
CA THR A 116 -3.26 -6.50 7.65
C THR A 116 -2.17 -5.43 7.65
N ASN A 117 -1.61 -5.12 8.82
CA ASN A 117 -0.36 -4.35 8.93
C ASN A 117 0.75 -5.31 9.34
N GLY A 118 1.90 -5.18 8.70
CA GLY A 118 2.99 -6.13 8.87
C GLY A 118 3.22 -6.97 7.61
N GLY A 119 4.37 -7.63 7.59
CA GLY A 119 4.77 -8.52 6.50
C GLY A 119 5.74 -7.84 5.56
N VAL A 120 6.29 -8.65 4.65
CA VAL A 120 7.28 -8.18 3.69
C VAL A 120 6.94 -8.71 2.32
N ILE A 121 6.89 -7.80 1.36
CA ILE A 121 6.70 -8.08 -0.06
C ILE A 121 8.01 -7.70 -0.75
N TRP A 122 8.72 -8.64 -1.39
CA TRP A 122 9.98 -8.29 -2.06
C TRP A 122 10.28 -9.03 -3.34
N ASN A 123 11.10 -8.39 -4.20
CA ASN A 123 11.46 -8.92 -5.51
C ASN A 123 10.25 -9.36 -6.36
N CYS A 124 9.14 -8.63 -6.22
CA CYS A 124 7.91 -8.88 -6.97
C CYS A 124 7.77 -7.94 -8.16
N TYR A 125 7.08 -8.41 -9.21
CA TYR A 125 6.85 -7.64 -10.44
C TYR A 125 5.35 -7.45 -10.68
N PHE A 126 4.88 -6.20 -10.73
CA PHE A 126 3.48 -5.86 -10.95
C PHE A 126 3.33 -5.15 -12.29
N VAL A 127 2.56 -5.72 -13.21
CA VAL A 127 2.37 -5.18 -14.56
C VAL A 127 0.91 -4.91 -14.82
N GLY A 128 0.61 -3.66 -15.18
CA GLY A 128 -0.68 -3.27 -15.72
C GLY A 128 -0.73 -3.33 -17.24
N ASP A 129 -1.87 -3.77 -17.76
CA ASP A 129 -2.08 -3.91 -19.21
C ASP A 129 -2.70 -2.65 -19.86
N SER A 130 -3.15 -1.64 -19.09
CA SER A 130 -3.97 -0.55 -19.67
C SER A 130 -3.97 0.82 -18.97
N GLY A 131 -2.99 1.16 -18.13
CA GLY A 131 -2.95 2.50 -17.51
C GLY A 131 -4.09 2.74 -16.52
N GLY A 132 -4.43 1.71 -15.72
CA GLY A 132 -5.46 1.78 -14.69
C GLY A 132 -4.89 1.75 -13.27
N LEU A 133 -5.67 1.18 -12.35
CA LEU A 133 -5.24 0.75 -11.03
C LEU A 133 -4.56 -0.62 -11.14
N HIS A 134 -3.39 -0.80 -10.53
CA HIS A 134 -2.66 -2.07 -10.50
C HIS A 134 -1.90 -2.22 -9.19
N GLY A 135 -1.16 -3.30 -8.95
CA GLY A 135 -0.31 -3.43 -7.75
C GLY A 135 -1.10 -3.89 -6.51
N ILE A 136 -0.99 -3.15 -5.40
CA ILE A 136 -1.39 -3.63 -4.07
C ILE A 136 -2.35 -2.65 -3.40
N SER A 137 -3.48 -3.16 -2.90
CA SER A 137 -4.39 -2.42 -2.04
C SER A 137 -4.10 -2.72 -0.58
N PHE A 138 -3.72 -1.72 0.23
CA PHE A 138 -3.45 -1.88 1.66
C PHE A 138 -4.64 -1.36 2.45
N VAL A 139 -5.45 -2.27 3.00
CA VAL A 139 -6.77 -1.97 3.59
C VAL A 139 -7.00 -2.78 4.87
N PRO A 140 -6.19 -2.65 5.93
CA PRO A 140 -6.35 -3.40 7.17
C PRO A 140 -7.58 -2.96 7.98
N ARG A 141 -8.77 -3.32 7.50
CA ARG A 141 -10.08 -2.86 8.00
C ARG A 141 -10.32 -3.27 9.44
N SER A 142 -9.90 -4.48 9.81
CA SER A 142 -10.05 -4.99 11.18
C SER A 142 -9.05 -4.38 12.19
N LEU A 143 -8.10 -3.54 11.74
CA LEU A 143 -7.08 -2.93 12.60
C LEU A 143 -7.43 -1.49 12.98
N GLU A 144 -8.63 -1.30 13.54
CA GLU A 144 -9.14 -0.01 14.07
C GLU A 144 -8.20 0.67 15.09
N ARG A 145 -7.23 -0.08 15.63
CA ARG A 145 -6.23 0.44 16.55
C ARG A 145 -5.13 1.26 15.90
N SER A 146 -4.94 1.22 14.58
CA SER A 146 -3.77 1.87 13.97
C SER A 146 -3.80 3.39 14.09
N TRP A 147 -4.98 4.00 14.00
CA TRP A 147 -5.15 5.42 14.31
C TRP A 147 -5.13 5.72 15.80
N ASN A 148 -5.35 4.71 16.65
CA ASN A 148 -5.34 4.77 18.11
C ASN A 148 -3.98 4.41 18.75
N SER A 149 -2.90 4.41 17.97
CA SER A 149 -1.55 4.21 18.48
C SER A 149 -0.54 5.16 17.82
N PRO A 150 0.62 5.39 18.47
CA PRO A 150 1.72 6.14 17.88
C PRO A 150 2.11 5.67 16.48
N SER A 151 2.70 6.58 15.71
CA SER A 151 3.40 6.21 14.48
C SER A 151 4.51 5.22 14.81
N THR A 152 4.75 4.28 13.90
CA THR A 152 5.86 3.32 13.95
C THR A 152 6.81 3.55 12.76
N MET A 153 6.92 4.79 12.27
CA MET A 153 7.83 5.13 11.17
C MET A 153 9.29 4.84 11.54
N GLY A 154 10.06 4.31 10.59
CA GLY A 154 11.49 4.10 10.71
C GLY A 154 11.82 3.08 11.80
N LYS A 155 12.83 3.38 12.62
CA LYS A 155 13.23 2.54 13.75
C LYS A 155 12.22 2.47 14.89
N ASP A 156 11.14 3.27 14.86
CA ASP A 156 10.06 3.12 15.82
C ASP A 156 9.25 1.82 15.61
N ASP A 157 9.29 1.21 14.43
CA ASP A 157 8.86 -0.19 14.24
C ASP A 157 9.92 -1.14 14.79
N ARG A 158 10.02 -1.23 16.11
CA ARG A 158 11.10 -1.96 16.80
C ARG A 158 11.23 -3.43 16.38
N THR A 159 10.17 -4.03 15.87
CA THR A 159 10.14 -5.45 15.48
C THR A 159 10.10 -5.66 13.97
N GLY A 160 9.86 -4.61 13.17
CA GLY A 160 9.62 -4.74 11.72
C GLY A 160 8.32 -5.47 11.40
N THR A 161 7.34 -5.39 12.30
CA THR A 161 6.07 -6.09 12.14
C THR A 161 4.86 -5.18 12.35
N ALA A 162 5.08 -3.90 12.65
CA ALA A 162 4.00 -2.94 12.79
C ALA A 162 3.62 -2.32 11.43
N ASN A 163 4.56 -2.28 10.48
CA ASN A 163 4.33 -1.79 9.13
C ASN A 163 4.48 -2.92 8.10
N THR A 164 3.76 -2.82 6.99
CA THR A 164 3.98 -3.67 5.81
C THR A 164 5.12 -3.08 4.99
N TYR A 165 6.17 -3.86 4.74
CA TYR A 165 7.34 -3.44 3.97
C TYR A 165 7.25 -3.97 2.53
N VAL A 166 7.46 -3.10 1.56
CA VAL A 166 7.59 -3.43 0.14
C VAL A 166 8.98 -3.04 -0.33
N GLU A 167 9.76 -4.02 -0.79
CA GLU A 167 11.18 -3.88 -1.08
C GLU A 167 11.55 -4.47 -2.43
N ASP A 168 12.46 -3.83 -3.17
CA ASP A 168 13.02 -4.42 -4.40
C ASP A 168 11.95 -4.85 -5.43
N CYS A 169 10.76 -4.25 -5.37
CA CYS A 169 9.65 -4.55 -6.27
C CYS A 169 9.68 -3.60 -7.46
N THR A 170 9.08 -4.05 -8.57
CA THR A 170 8.83 -3.16 -9.71
C THR A 170 7.35 -3.09 -10.01
N PHE A 171 6.85 -1.87 -10.16
CA PHE A 171 5.48 -1.56 -10.56
C PHE A 171 5.54 -0.89 -11.92
N LYS A 172 4.81 -1.44 -12.90
CA LYS A 172 4.83 -0.96 -14.28
C LYS A 172 3.43 -0.68 -14.79
N ASN A 173 3.27 0.45 -15.47
CA ASN A 173 2.05 0.87 -16.18
C ASN A 173 0.81 1.04 -15.28
N ALA A 174 1.00 1.63 -14.10
CA ALA A 174 -0.07 1.92 -13.16
C ALA A 174 -0.40 3.42 -13.15
N GLN A 175 -1.05 3.90 -14.20
CA GLN A 175 -1.29 5.32 -14.42
C GLN A 175 -2.10 5.98 -13.29
N ILE A 176 -3.11 5.30 -12.74
CA ILE A 176 -3.95 5.87 -11.69
C ILE A 176 -3.27 5.70 -10.34
N ALA A 177 -2.96 4.46 -9.97
CA ALA A 177 -2.19 4.11 -8.78
C ALA A 177 -1.74 2.65 -8.83
N CYS A 178 -0.54 2.37 -8.32
CA CYS A 178 -0.04 1.04 -8.00
C CYS A 178 -0.25 0.66 -6.52
N THR A 179 -0.68 1.62 -5.71
CA THR A 179 -0.96 1.44 -4.29
C THR A 179 -2.32 2.01 -3.92
N ASN A 180 -3.00 1.35 -2.99
CA ASN A 180 -4.11 1.92 -2.23
C ASN A 180 -3.71 2.02 -0.75
N PHE A 181 -3.06 3.08 -0.31
CA PHE A 181 -2.89 3.26 1.14
C PHE A 181 -4.22 3.68 1.74
N ASP A 182 -4.88 2.77 2.44
CA ASP A 182 -6.23 2.97 2.91
C ASP A 182 -6.48 2.28 4.25
N ASP A 183 -7.67 2.47 4.83
CA ASP A 183 -8.22 1.80 6.02
C ASP A 183 -7.18 1.36 7.07
N ASN A 184 -6.57 2.31 7.77
CA ASN A 184 -5.61 2.07 8.87
C ASN A 184 -4.21 1.59 8.43
N SER A 185 -3.90 1.59 7.13
CA SER A 185 -2.64 1.07 6.59
C SER A 185 -1.40 1.79 7.09
N ARG A 186 -0.37 0.98 7.34
CA ARG A 186 0.98 1.35 7.76
C ARG A 186 1.97 0.75 6.77
N VAL A 187 2.50 1.55 5.85
CA VAL A 187 3.24 1.01 4.68
C VAL A 187 4.59 1.65 4.49
N VAL A 188 5.61 0.85 4.21
CA VAL A 188 6.94 1.30 3.80
C VAL A 188 7.21 0.82 2.37
N MET A 189 7.36 1.75 1.44
CA MET A 189 7.78 1.50 0.06
C MET A 189 9.24 1.93 -0.08
N ARG A 190 10.16 0.98 -0.28
CA ARG A 190 11.59 1.30 -0.40
C ARG A 190 12.33 0.47 -1.42
N HIS A 191 13.38 1.03 -2.02
CA HIS A 191 14.20 0.35 -3.03
C HIS A 191 13.38 -0.26 -4.18
N CYS A 192 12.20 0.29 -4.46
CA CYS A 192 11.32 -0.14 -5.55
C CYS A 192 11.55 0.69 -6.81
N THR A 193 11.15 0.14 -7.96
CA THR A 193 11.08 0.85 -9.23
C THR A 193 9.63 1.09 -9.62
N PHE A 194 9.27 2.35 -9.87
CA PHE A 194 7.96 2.77 -10.36
C PHE A 194 8.08 3.24 -11.81
N ASP A 195 7.84 2.31 -12.73
CA ASP A 195 7.92 2.53 -14.18
C ASP A 195 6.54 2.94 -14.73
N ASN A 196 6.36 4.24 -14.92
CA ASN A 196 5.08 4.83 -15.29
C ASN A 196 3.94 4.37 -14.35
N ALA A 197 4.23 4.38 -13.04
CA ALA A 197 3.32 3.92 -11.99
C ALA A 197 3.18 5.00 -10.90
N ALA A 198 1.97 5.50 -10.69
CA ALA A 198 1.66 6.45 -9.62
C ALA A 198 1.41 5.72 -8.30
N LEU A 199 1.57 6.40 -7.17
CA LEU A 199 1.14 5.96 -5.86
C LEU A 199 -0.19 6.64 -5.51
N GLY A 200 -1.02 5.95 -4.75
CA GLY A 200 -2.32 6.45 -4.31
C GLY A 200 -2.58 6.16 -2.84
N SER A 201 -3.37 7.04 -2.23
CA SER A 201 -3.91 6.83 -0.90
C SER A 201 -5.35 7.33 -0.83
N HIS A 202 -6.03 6.95 0.25
CA HIS A 202 -7.37 7.39 0.56
C HIS A 202 -7.37 8.15 1.88
N GLY A 203 -8.21 9.20 1.94
CA GLY A 203 -8.63 9.81 3.18
C GLY A 203 -9.97 9.23 3.65
N GLN A 204 -10.37 9.65 4.85
CA GLN A 204 -11.58 9.15 5.52
C GLN A 204 -12.88 9.47 4.78
N GLU A 205 -12.86 10.37 3.79
CA GLU A 205 -14.00 10.63 2.92
C GLU A 205 -14.40 9.43 2.07
N THR A 206 -13.48 8.53 1.74
CA THR A 206 -13.74 7.37 0.88
C THR A 206 -13.65 6.04 1.59
N SER A 207 -13.19 6.03 2.84
CA SER A 207 -13.01 4.83 3.64
C SER A 207 -13.15 5.14 5.13
N LEU A 208 -13.47 4.14 5.95
CA LEU A 208 -13.71 4.38 7.38
C LEU A 208 -12.42 4.78 8.11
N GLY A 209 -11.29 4.23 7.68
CA GLY A 209 -9.98 4.41 8.26
C GLY A 209 -9.17 5.56 7.64
N GLY A 210 -9.11 5.61 6.30
CA GLY A 210 -8.05 6.33 5.57
C GLY A 210 -6.65 5.78 5.86
N ALA A 211 -5.65 6.23 5.11
CA ALA A 211 -4.24 5.86 5.35
C ALA A 211 -3.76 6.35 6.72
N ARG A 212 -3.10 5.50 7.52
CA ARG A 212 -2.57 5.93 8.84
C ARG A 212 -1.24 6.65 8.72
N HIS A 213 -0.28 5.98 8.09
CA HIS A 213 1.02 6.56 7.78
C HIS A 213 1.75 5.74 6.73
N TRP A 214 2.68 6.38 6.05
CA TRP A 214 3.45 5.77 4.97
C TRP A 214 4.89 6.29 4.95
N GLU A 215 5.81 5.49 4.43
CA GLU A 215 7.18 5.88 4.16
C GLU A 215 7.51 5.53 2.71
N ILE A 216 8.01 6.51 1.95
CA ILE A 216 8.39 6.32 0.56
C ILE A 216 9.83 6.80 0.43
N TYR A 217 10.79 5.88 0.40
CA TYR A 217 12.19 6.27 0.32
C TYR A 217 13.11 5.38 -0.50
N ASP A 218 14.16 5.97 -1.03
CA ASP A 218 15.19 5.30 -1.82
C ASP A 218 14.61 4.51 -3.02
N ASN A 219 13.53 5.02 -3.60
CA ASN A 219 12.89 4.44 -4.80
C ASN A 219 13.31 5.18 -6.07
N LYS A 220 13.19 4.47 -7.20
CA LYS A 220 13.41 5.02 -8.54
C LYS A 220 12.09 5.18 -9.27
N PHE A 221 11.78 6.37 -9.75
CA PHE A 221 10.63 6.62 -10.60
C PHE A 221 11.08 6.82 -12.05
N ILE A 222 10.31 6.33 -13.00
CA ILE A 222 10.62 6.39 -14.42
C ILE A 222 9.38 6.88 -15.16
N TYR A 223 9.51 8.01 -15.87
CA TYR A 223 8.51 8.50 -16.81
C TYR A 223 8.97 8.24 -18.23
N THR A 224 8.13 7.57 -19.03
CA THR A 224 8.38 7.35 -20.45
C THR A 224 7.55 8.33 -21.26
N ALA A 225 8.22 9.28 -21.91
CA ALA A 225 7.58 10.39 -22.61
C ALA A 225 7.05 10.03 -24.01
N SER A 226 7.48 8.92 -24.60
CA SER A 226 7.14 8.55 -25.97
C SER A 226 7.32 7.05 -26.23
N GLY A 227 6.63 6.53 -27.25
CA GLY A 227 6.72 5.13 -27.70
C GLY A 227 5.34 4.45 -27.70
N PRO A 228 5.24 3.20 -28.16
CA PRO A 228 3.97 2.47 -28.17
C PRO A 228 3.35 2.40 -26.77
N GLY A 229 2.16 2.99 -26.61
CA GLY A 229 1.44 3.05 -25.33
C GLY A 229 1.88 4.16 -24.37
N TYR A 230 2.73 5.10 -24.80
CA TYR A 230 3.23 6.20 -23.97
C TYR A 230 3.07 7.57 -24.65
N PRO A 231 3.03 8.67 -23.86
CA PRO A 231 3.08 8.69 -22.40
C PRO A 231 1.76 8.22 -21.77
N LEU A 232 1.87 7.59 -20.59
CA LEU A 232 0.68 7.39 -19.75
C LEU A 232 0.26 8.74 -19.13
N ASN A 233 -1.04 8.97 -18.98
CA ASN A 233 -1.59 10.19 -18.41
C ASN A 233 -1.49 10.18 -16.86
N LEU A 234 -0.27 10.07 -16.35
CA LEU A 234 0.06 10.18 -14.93
C LEU A 234 -0.23 11.61 -14.47
N GLN A 235 -1.05 11.77 -13.42
CA GLN A 235 -1.35 13.09 -12.87
C GLN A 235 -0.29 13.55 -11.86
N SER A 236 0.27 12.59 -11.12
CA SER A 236 1.34 12.79 -10.15
C SER A 236 2.04 11.47 -9.85
N TRP A 237 3.19 11.52 -9.18
CA TRP A 237 3.84 10.33 -8.64
C TRP A 237 3.16 9.84 -7.37
N PHE A 238 2.57 10.74 -6.59
CA PHE A 238 1.82 10.35 -5.40
C PHE A 238 0.71 11.35 -5.08
N LEU A 239 -0.53 10.83 -4.97
CA LEU A 239 -1.66 11.53 -4.38
C LEU A 239 -1.88 11.07 -2.94
N ALA A 240 -1.51 11.93 -1.98
CA ALA A 240 -1.73 11.71 -0.56
C ALA A 240 -3.02 12.40 -0.08
N ARG A 241 -3.97 11.63 0.46
CA ARG A 241 -5.30 12.10 0.89
C ARG A 241 -5.54 12.01 2.40
N GLY A 242 -4.62 11.40 3.14
CA GLY A 242 -4.72 11.25 4.60
C GLY A 242 -3.42 10.77 5.22
N GLY A 243 -3.37 10.83 6.56
CA GLY A 243 -2.26 10.31 7.35
C GLY A 243 -1.04 11.23 7.45
N THR A 244 0.07 10.66 7.90
CA THR A 244 1.38 11.34 7.98
C THR A 244 2.44 10.46 7.31
N GLY A 245 3.62 11.00 7.00
CA GLY A 245 4.62 10.19 6.34
C GLY A 245 5.95 10.88 6.10
N VAL A 246 6.87 10.11 5.51
CA VAL A 246 8.16 10.61 5.03
C VAL A 246 8.33 10.27 3.56
N ILE A 247 8.85 11.24 2.78
CA ILE A 247 9.26 11.05 1.39
C ILE A 247 10.73 11.47 1.30
N THR A 248 11.66 10.53 1.14
CA THR A 248 13.10 10.89 1.12
C THR A 248 13.97 10.01 0.23
N GLY A 249 15.04 10.58 -0.34
CA GLY A 249 16.01 9.80 -1.10
C GLY A 249 15.48 9.20 -2.40
N ASN A 250 14.32 9.65 -2.89
CA ASN A 250 13.76 9.17 -4.15
C ASN A 250 14.29 9.98 -5.33
N ASP A 251 14.27 9.40 -6.53
CA ASP A 251 14.48 10.09 -7.80
C ASP A 251 13.14 10.22 -8.54
N PHE A 252 12.57 11.44 -8.55
CA PHE A 252 11.31 11.79 -9.20
C PHE A 252 11.57 12.61 -10.47
N PRO A 253 11.60 12.00 -11.66
CA PRO A 253 11.69 12.77 -12.88
C PRO A 253 10.44 13.64 -13.06
N ALA A 254 10.54 14.70 -13.86
CA ALA A 254 9.36 15.48 -14.22
C ALA A 254 8.33 14.62 -14.96
N ILE A 255 7.07 14.80 -14.59
CA ILE A 255 5.94 14.48 -15.47
C ILE A 255 5.62 15.81 -16.20
N PRO A 256 5.76 15.90 -17.53
CA PRO A 256 5.53 17.14 -18.27
C PRO A 256 4.17 17.75 -17.97
N TRP A 257 4.15 19.04 -17.59
CA TRP A 257 2.93 19.83 -17.28
C TRP A 257 2.12 19.34 -16.07
N LYS A 258 2.68 18.46 -15.24
CA LYS A 258 2.03 17.87 -14.08
C LYS A 258 2.86 18.09 -12.82
N THR A 259 2.33 17.66 -11.68
CA THR A 259 2.96 17.80 -10.37
C THR A 259 3.61 16.48 -9.98
N GLY A 260 4.63 16.53 -9.12
CA GLY A 260 5.24 15.30 -8.61
C GLY A 260 4.42 14.75 -7.46
N LEU A 261 4.10 15.60 -6.49
CA LEU A 261 3.44 15.20 -5.25
C LEU A 261 2.18 16.04 -5.05
N GLN A 262 1.06 15.38 -4.77
CA GLN A 262 -0.24 16.00 -4.57
C GLN A 262 -0.78 15.71 -3.19
N PHE A 263 -1.17 16.77 -2.47
CA PHE A 263 -1.80 16.66 -1.16
C PHE A 263 -3.24 17.12 -1.24
N ALA A 264 -4.14 16.29 -0.72
CA ALA A 264 -5.57 16.51 -0.79
C ALA A 264 -6.22 16.30 0.58
N VAL A 265 -7.33 17.00 0.78
CA VAL A 265 -8.24 16.80 1.90
C VAL A 265 -9.64 16.71 1.32
N PHE A 266 -9.99 15.59 0.70
CA PHE A 266 -11.26 15.53 -0.03
C PHE A 266 -12.47 15.52 0.90
N SER A 267 -12.31 15.21 2.19
CA SER A 267 -13.38 15.27 3.20
C SER A 267 -14.03 16.64 3.38
N ILE A 268 -13.44 17.72 2.86
CA ILE A 268 -14.03 19.07 2.93
C ILE A 268 -14.94 19.40 1.73
N ASN A 269 -14.84 18.65 0.61
CA ASN A 269 -15.57 18.96 -0.64
C ASN A 269 -16.21 17.76 -1.33
N ARG A 270 -15.86 16.53 -0.95
CA ARG A 270 -16.41 15.29 -1.52
C ARG A 270 -17.33 14.62 -0.52
N ARG A 271 -18.56 14.32 -0.91
CA ARG A 271 -19.50 13.54 -0.09
C ARG A 271 -19.05 12.08 -0.05
N GLY A 272 -19.15 11.44 1.11
CA GLY A 272 -18.75 10.04 1.23
C GLY A 272 -19.01 9.44 2.60
N GLN A 273 -18.04 8.72 3.13
CA GLN A 273 -18.19 7.89 4.34
C GLN A 273 -18.36 8.72 5.63
N ILE A 274 -17.94 9.98 5.62
CA ILE A 274 -18.10 10.91 6.73
C ILE A 274 -18.82 12.19 6.28
N PRO A 275 -19.48 12.92 7.20
CA PRO A 275 -19.98 14.25 6.92
C PRO A 275 -18.88 15.18 6.40
N CYS A 276 -19.25 16.12 5.53
CA CYS A 276 -18.34 17.14 5.04
C CYS A 276 -17.73 17.93 6.20
N GLN A 277 -16.40 18.03 6.21
CA GLN A 277 -15.64 18.74 7.24
C GLN A 277 -15.59 20.23 6.90
N THR A 278 -15.66 21.09 7.92
CA THR A 278 -15.79 22.56 7.77
C THR A 278 -14.81 23.35 8.65
N ARG A 279 -13.98 22.66 9.43
CA ARG A 279 -12.97 23.26 10.31
C ARG A 279 -11.66 22.52 10.21
N TYR A 280 -10.56 23.26 10.37
CA TYR A 280 -9.24 22.67 10.50
C TYR A 280 -8.98 22.10 11.92
N PRO A 281 -8.26 20.98 12.03
CA PRO A 281 -8.00 20.03 10.95
C PRO A 281 -9.26 19.21 10.63
N ALA A 282 -9.37 18.78 9.37
CA ALA A 282 -10.34 17.77 8.97
C ALA A 282 -9.91 16.39 9.52
N ALA A 283 -10.87 15.52 9.74
CA ALA A 283 -10.62 14.19 10.29
C ALA A 283 -9.59 13.42 9.46
N ARG A 284 -8.47 13.01 10.10
CA ARG A 284 -7.40 12.18 9.53
C ARG A 284 -6.77 12.71 8.24
N GLN A 285 -6.87 14.02 8.03
CA GLN A 285 -6.23 14.68 6.90
C GLN A 285 -4.70 14.46 6.91
N ILE A 286 -4.08 14.83 5.80
CA ILE A 286 -2.63 14.83 5.69
C ILE A 286 -1.97 15.70 6.80
N GLY A 287 -0.84 15.23 7.32
CA GLY A 287 -0.07 15.94 8.35
C GLY A 287 -0.59 15.76 9.78
N GLN A 288 -1.52 14.82 10.01
CA GLN A 288 -2.09 14.56 11.33
C GLN A 288 -1.79 13.13 11.80
N SER A 289 -1.67 12.96 13.12
CA SER A 289 -1.31 11.69 13.76
C SER A 289 -2.03 11.53 15.10
N TRP A 290 -1.69 10.45 15.81
CA TRP A 290 -2.31 10.04 17.06
C TRP A 290 -1.95 10.99 18.23
N LYS A 291 -2.94 11.32 19.07
CA LYS A 291 -2.77 12.18 20.27
C LYS A 291 -3.03 11.49 21.61
N GLY A 292 -3.36 10.20 21.65
CA GLY A 292 -3.77 9.53 22.89
C GLY A 292 -5.18 8.96 22.85
N ALA A 293 -5.60 8.37 23.98
CA ALA A 293 -6.97 7.95 24.19
C ALA A 293 -7.92 9.16 24.15
N GLY A 294 -9.06 9.03 23.45
CA GLY A 294 -10.06 10.10 23.33
C GLY A 294 -9.83 11.13 22.22
N GLY A 295 -8.78 10.98 21.40
CA GLY A 295 -8.57 11.78 20.18
C GLY A 295 -9.34 11.24 18.96
N TYR A 296 -9.42 12.03 17.87
CA TYR A 296 -10.04 11.66 16.58
C TYR A 296 -9.31 10.55 15.80
N SER A 297 -8.25 10.05 16.39
CA SER A 297 -7.76 8.69 16.23
C SER A 297 -8.85 7.61 16.23
N TYR A 298 -9.97 7.87 16.91
CA TYR A 298 -11.03 6.90 17.11
C TYR A 298 -11.99 6.80 15.89
N PRO A 299 -12.29 5.60 15.36
CA PRO A 299 -13.10 5.39 14.14
C PRO A 299 -14.49 6.04 14.15
N SER A 300 -15.06 6.28 15.33
CA SER A 300 -16.44 6.73 15.50
C SER A 300 -16.60 8.23 15.73
N VAL A 301 -15.56 9.07 15.56
CA VAL A 301 -15.69 10.53 15.79
C VAL A 301 -15.68 11.29 14.45
N PRO A 302 -16.86 11.72 13.95
CA PRO A 302 -17.03 12.25 12.60
C PRO A 302 -16.86 13.79 12.47
N ARG A 303 -16.21 14.45 13.44
CA ARG A 303 -16.21 15.92 13.57
C ARG A 303 -14.81 16.53 13.45
N ASP A 304 -14.77 17.80 13.09
CA ASP A 304 -13.55 18.57 12.90
C ASP A 304 -13.10 19.29 14.20
N GLY A 305 -11.81 19.69 14.28
CA GLY A 305 -11.38 20.81 15.14
C GLY A 305 -10.89 20.61 16.59
N SER A 306 -10.86 19.42 17.21
CA SER A 306 -10.22 19.24 18.55
C SER A 306 -9.54 17.87 18.71
N GLY A 307 -8.54 17.67 19.57
CA GLY A 307 -7.97 16.33 19.83
C GLY A 307 -6.96 15.76 18.80
N TYR A 308 -6.38 16.61 17.94
CA TYR A 308 -5.37 16.23 16.95
C TYR A 308 -3.93 16.51 17.42
N TYR A 309 -2.99 15.74 16.90
CA TYR A 309 -1.54 15.98 16.97
C TYR A 309 -1.02 16.19 15.55
N THR A 310 -0.48 17.37 15.27
CA THR A 310 0.15 17.66 13.99
C THR A 310 1.47 16.91 13.92
N ASP A 311 1.58 16.03 12.94
CA ASP A 311 2.78 15.29 12.58
C ASP A 311 2.92 15.47 11.07
N PRO A 312 3.64 16.51 10.63
CA PRO A 312 3.69 16.88 9.23
C PRO A 312 4.17 15.71 8.36
N VAL A 313 3.85 15.77 7.07
CA VAL A 313 4.59 15.00 6.07
C VAL A 313 5.98 15.63 5.91
N TYR A 314 7.04 14.85 5.99
CA TYR A 314 8.41 15.35 5.83
C TYR A 314 8.99 14.95 4.48
N LEU A 315 9.59 15.91 3.78
CA LEU A 315 10.17 15.71 2.45
C LEU A 315 11.60 16.24 2.41
N TRP A 316 12.58 15.38 2.11
CA TRP A 316 13.98 15.81 2.01
C TRP A 316 14.82 14.85 1.17
N ASN A 317 15.97 15.31 0.66
CA ASN A 317 16.91 14.52 -0.14
C ASN A 317 16.29 13.80 -1.35
N ASN A 318 15.13 14.22 -1.84
CA ASN A 318 14.58 13.74 -3.11
C ASN A 318 15.23 14.51 -4.26
N THR A 319 15.43 13.83 -5.38
CA THR A 319 16.07 14.35 -6.59
C THR A 319 15.12 14.30 -7.78
N GLY A 320 15.50 14.94 -8.88
CA GLY A 320 14.68 15.08 -10.08
C GLY A 320 13.67 16.22 -9.99
N GLU A 321 13.28 16.77 -11.14
CA GLU A 321 12.38 17.93 -11.23
C GLU A 321 10.96 17.68 -10.68
N GLY A 322 10.53 16.43 -10.57
CA GLY A 322 9.26 16.07 -9.96
C GLY A 322 9.26 16.29 -8.45
N ALA A 323 10.41 16.14 -7.79
CA ALA A 323 10.52 16.21 -6.33
C ALA A 323 10.15 17.58 -5.74
N SER A 324 10.37 18.67 -6.49
CA SER A 324 10.06 20.04 -6.06
C SER A 324 8.67 20.51 -6.48
N LYS A 325 7.92 19.71 -7.27
CA LYS A 325 6.58 20.07 -7.75
C LYS A 325 5.51 19.53 -6.82
N ILE A 326 5.33 20.21 -5.70
CA ILE A 326 4.28 19.92 -4.72
C ILE A 326 3.06 20.77 -5.05
N SER A 327 1.87 20.17 -5.03
CA SER A 327 0.62 20.89 -5.23
C SER A 327 -0.47 20.43 -4.28
N LEU A 328 -1.47 21.29 -4.09
CA LEU A 328 -2.69 20.95 -3.37
C LEU A 328 -3.76 20.57 -4.39
N ASP A 329 -4.39 19.40 -4.21
CA ASP A 329 -5.41 18.89 -5.11
C ASP A 329 -6.81 19.12 -4.51
N GLN A 330 -7.64 19.84 -5.28
CA GLN A 330 -8.96 20.29 -4.89
C GLN A 330 -10.02 19.45 -5.61
N TYR A 331 -10.80 18.68 -4.84
CA TYR A 331 -11.92 17.94 -5.41
C TYR A 331 -12.93 18.91 -6.04
N THR A 332 -13.34 18.62 -7.29
CA THR A 332 -14.28 19.41 -8.07
C THR A 332 -15.27 18.47 -8.77
N PRO A 333 -16.59 18.73 -8.71
CA PRO A 333 -17.24 19.87 -8.07
C PRO A 333 -17.21 19.82 -6.54
N ASP A 334 -17.48 20.95 -5.87
CA ASP A 334 -17.72 20.99 -4.42
C ASP A 334 -19.08 20.36 -4.11
N GLU A 335 -19.10 19.04 -3.88
CA GLU A 335 -20.30 18.30 -3.54
C GLU A 335 -20.85 18.68 -2.16
N CYS A 336 -19.99 19.19 -1.28
CA CYS A 336 -20.36 19.62 0.05
C CYS A 336 -21.08 20.98 0.06
N GLY A 337 -20.81 21.85 -0.93
CA GLY A 337 -21.43 23.17 -1.06
C GLY A 337 -21.04 24.17 0.03
N ASN A 338 -19.92 23.91 0.73
CA ASN A 338 -19.45 24.72 1.86
C ASN A 338 -18.30 25.66 1.49
N GLY A 339 -17.85 25.65 0.22
CA GLY A 339 -16.82 26.55 -0.29
C GLY A 339 -15.44 26.36 0.31
N GLN A 340 -15.21 25.26 1.03
CA GLN A 340 -13.93 24.94 1.67
C GLN A 340 -12.83 24.75 0.61
N LYS A 341 -11.58 25.12 0.93
CA LYS A 341 -10.43 24.99 0.04
C LYS A 341 -9.32 24.21 0.71
N VAL A 342 -8.68 23.28 -0.03
CA VAL A 342 -7.57 22.48 0.52
C VAL A 342 -6.42 23.36 1.02
N GLU A 343 -6.19 24.52 0.41
CA GLU A 343 -5.18 25.47 0.86
C GLU A 343 -5.41 26.02 2.27
N ASP A 344 -6.63 26.01 2.79
CA ASP A 344 -6.90 26.41 4.19
C ASP A 344 -6.54 25.30 5.19
N TYR A 345 -6.54 24.05 4.72
CA TYR A 345 -6.35 22.86 5.54
C TYR A 345 -4.92 22.32 5.48
N VAL A 346 -4.18 22.58 4.40
CA VAL A 346 -2.82 22.08 4.20
C VAL A 346 -1.87 23.26 4.00
N LYS A 347 -0.96 23.46 4.95
CA LYS A 347 0.06 24.53 4.90
C LYS A 347 1.47 23.94 4.99
N GLU A 348 2.39 24.49 4.20
CA GLU A 348 3.82 24.25 4.39
C GLU A 348 4.25 24.72 5.79
N ASN A 349 5.21 24.04 6.39
CA ASN A 349 5.70 24.23 7.75
C ASN A 349 4.67 23.94 8.86
N ARG A 350 3.52 23.35 8.51
CA ARG A 350 2.51 22.86 9.46
C ARG A 350 2.06 21.44 9.14
N ASP A 351 1.51 21.21 7.95
CA ASP A 351 0.98 19.90 7.55
C ASP A 351 1.97 19.12 6.69
N TYR A 352 2.90 19.82 6.05
CA TYR A 352 4.09 19.24 5.44
C TYR A 352 5.30 20.15 5.65
N VAL A 353 6.49 19.58 5.68
CA VAL A 353 7.76 20.25 5.94
C VAL A 353 8.78 19.83 4.90
N LEU A 354 9.43 20.79 4.26
CA LEU A 354 10.57 20.56 3.37
C LEU A 354 11.86 20.45 4.20
N GLY A 355 12.01 19.30 4.85
CA GLY A 355 13.13 19.02 5.74
C GLY A 355 13.05 17.62 6.34
N PRO A 356 14.13 17.18 7.01
CA PRO A 356 14.17 15.87 7.64
C PRO A 356 13.19 15.79 8.81
N LYS A 357 12.54 14.62 8.98
CA LYS A 357 11.73 14.33 10.16
C LYS A 357 12.63 14.20 11.40
N PRO A 358 12.42 14.99 12.47
CA PRO A 358 13.23 14.89 13.68
C PRO A 358 13.16 13.49 14.30
N GLY A 359 14.32 12.93 14.66
CA GLY A 359 14.43 11.61 15.29
C GLY A 359 14.11 10.42 14.40
N TRP A 360 13.72 10.65 13.13
CA TRP A 360 13.48 9.56 12.21
C TRP A 360 14.79 8.96 11.71
N GLU A 361 14.85 7.63 11.76
CA GLU A 361 15.92 6.85 11.18
C GLU A 361 15.32 5.70 10.36
N ARG A 362 15.91 5.40 9.20
CA ARG A 362 15.49 4.27 8.37
C ARG A 362 15.46 2.97 9.19
N TYR A 363 14.42 2.19 8.99
CA TYR A 363 14.39 0.82 9.48
C TYR A 363 15.48 -0.02 8.77
N PRO A 364 16.11 -1.03 9.40
CA PRO A 364 17.16 -1.85 8.75
C PRO A 364 16.71 -2.44 7.41
N TYR A 365 17.57 -2.35 6.39
CA TYR A 365 17.39 -2.92 5.06
C TYR A 365 18.59 -3.82 4.69
N PRO A 366 18.39 -4.98 4.03
CA PRO A 366 17.11 -5.65 3.77
C PRO A 366 16.29 -5.90 5.04
N HIS A 367 14.96 -6.01 4.92
CA HIS A 367 14.12 -6.29 6.10
C HIS A 367 14.62 -7.55 6.84
N PRO A 368 14.75 -7.56 8.19
CA PRO A 368 15.27 -8.72 8.93
C PRO A 368 14.50 -10.03 8.67
N LEU A 369 13.18 -9.96 8.45
CA LEU A 369 12.37 -11.13 8.09
C LEU A 369 12.77 -11.79 6.75
N ARG A 370 13.45 -11.08 5.85
CA ARG A 370 14.00 -11.67 4.60
C ARG A 370 15.16 -12.62 4.89
N THR A 371 15.97 -12.33 5.91
CA THR A 371 17.18 -13.09 6.25
C THR A 371 16.93 -14.36 7.06
N GLY A 372 15.75 -14.44 7.71
CA GLY A 372 15.30 -15.64 8.41
C GLY A 372 15.04 -16.83 7.46
N LEU A 373 14.90 -16.57 6.16
CA LEU A 373 14.80 -17.57 5.11
C LEU A 373 16.19 -18.13 4.80
N ARG A 374 16.75 -18.92 5.74
CA ARG A 374 17.90 -19.76 5.41
C ARG A 374 17.47 -20.67 4.28
N ARG A 375 18.00 -20.42 3.07
CA ARG A 375 18.02 -21.39 1.97
C ARG A 375 18.55 -22.69 2.58
N GLY A 376 17.66 -23.65 2.78
CA GLY A 376 18.06 -25.02 3.06
C GLY A 376 19.13 -25.37 2.04
N VAL A 377 20.30 -25.74 2.56
CA VAL A 377 21.44 -26.20 1.78
C VAL A 377 20.91 -27.20 0.76
N ARG A 378 21.10 -26.88 -0.52
CA ARG A 378 20.73 -27.76 -1.65
C ARG A 378 21.49 -29.07 -1.58
#